data_AF-A0A3C2A7N1-F1
#
_entry.id   AF-A0A3C2A7N1-F1
#
_cell.length_a   1.000
_cell.length_b   1.000
_cell.length_c   1.000
_cell.angle_alpha   90.00
_cell.angle_beta   90.00
_cell.angle_gamma   90.00
#
_symmetry.space_group_name_H-M   'P 1'
#
loop_
_entity.id
_entity.type
_entity.pdbx_description
1 polymer ?
#
loop_
_entity_poly.entity_id
_entity_poly.type
_entity_poly.pdbx_seq_one_letter_code
_entity_poly.pdbx_strand_id
1 'polypeptide(L)'
;MGYADAEGKVTFGSLGYTKEGIRYNVRPAGNPADYQEDLKQGLVSRSVKSNQVGVFVNLRQRTIMGRVANLNTTGGYARDSVLVTLYEEANGVRSKSTEVKTDHEGRFSFAIPYFLGNVDAYTVEVATGATDSLNQPTEPFAYEYSLGTNQEILPNGVVRRRFPKAELLGEEVHRILAEDDISYPTKVLVTGPGTCDVLSGYEFLLRIQDDRGKLDTLLWTGTNGTARELEINLPPAHWQVDVIKANKADAFSQAVLDYFRTRTLSINQVAAYDTWENAGKPTTHAFETYYFRYSERTQVAVTGFPAATCGIIVMDGEKDSVGQKETLVVTPTQTINGVPCAVTSGYLLARFPGGTATDATGTNDTIEYRGGAWEAIELTASVPNLSAPYTQLLEVYYYDAGDNFQGMFTQEILVTGKQRAVGSDVFVVPDANNTAIVPLYVLRDPPGDQSYSYIEEGSSFSFSLDRAYGNYGGLDIDGRIEGLLGGFGVVLEEHLATNFGNEYGDSRSYELTFGTQLSTSAASEMSTNTGGFVDGPDADVILGTSVVMAYGVIEQLNFTNCTPAKTRQLDVVPQQIKSIWAYTRSQIQNTVRYYDNLINGTPGNYSLEADISLSQRSPANLAD
;
A
#
# COMPACT_ATOMS: atom_id res chain seq x y z
N MET A 1 26.00 -24.95 -79.56
CA MET A 1 25.43 -24.69 -78.22
C MET A 1 25.09 -26.03 -77.60
N GLY A 2 25.29 -26.16 -76.29
CA GLY A 2 24.92 -27.36 -75.53
C GLY A 2 23.91 -26.95 -74.47
N TYR A 3 22.95 -27.82 -74.19
CA TYR A 3 21.99 -27.62 -73.12
C TYR A 3 22.42 -28.46 -71.93
N ALA A 4 22.24 -27.91 -70.73
CA ALA A 4 22.45 -28.68 -69.52
C ALA A 4 21.35 -29.74 -69.41
N ASP A 5 21.72 -30.93 -68.97
CA ASP A 5 20.75 -31.94 -68.56
C ASP A 5 20.14 -31.62 -67.19
N ALA A 6 19.30 -32.52 -66.68
CA ALA A 6 18.64 -32.36 -65.39
C ALA A 6 19.61 -32.28 -64.20
N GLU A 7 20.86 -32.72 -64.37
CA GLU A 7 21.92 -32.67 -63.36
C GLU A 7 22.82 -31.43 -63.54
N GLY A 8 22.47 -30.52 -64.46
CA GLY A 8 23.25 -29.31 -64.74
C GLY A 8 24.51 -29.57 -65.58
N LYS A 9 24.66 -30.78 -66.14
CA LYS A 9 25.84 -31.16 -66.93
C LYS A 9 25.62 -30.87 -68.40
N VAL A 10 26.61 -30.23 -69.02
CA VAL A 10 26.63 -29.97 -70.46
C VAL A 10 27.72 -30.83 -71.08
N THR A 11 27.34 -31.69 -72.04
CA THR A 11 28.29 -32.51 -72.79
C THR A 11 28.38 -32.01 -74.23
N PHE A 12 29.59 -31.59 -74.64
CA PHE A 12 29.88 -31.25 -76.03
C PHE A 12 30.51 -32.45 -76.74
N GLY A 13 29.73 -33.14 -77.57
CA GLY A 13 30.20 -34.27 -78.37
C GLY A 13 30.87 -33.85 -79.68
N SER A 14 31.64 -34.77 -80.28
CA SER A 14 32.19 -34.65 -81.63
C SER A 14 33.07 -33.41 -81.88
N LEU A 15 33.81 -32.98 -80.85
CA LEU A 15 34.77 -31.88 -80.98
C LEU A 15 35.98 -32.31 -81.83
N GLY A 16 36.41 -31.44 -82.74
CA GLY A 16 37.63 -31.64 -83.51
C GLY A 16 38.87 -31.64 -82.62
N TYR A 17 39.93 -32.31 -83.05
CA TYR A 17 41.22 -32.30 -82.35
C TYR A 17 42.40 -32.35 -83.34
N THR A 18 43.53 -31.79 -82.94
CA THR A 18 44.81 -31.89 -83.64
C THR A 18 45.82 -32.70 -82.81
N LYS A 19 47.02 -32.91 -83.34
CA LYS A 19 48.11 -33.56 -82.58
C LYS A 19 48.58 -32.66 -81.43
N GLU A 20 48.63 -31.35 -81.65
CA GLU A 20 49.03 -30.31 -80.69
C GLU A 20 47.90 -29.93 -79.72
N GLY A 21 46.65 -30.28 -80.07
CA GLY A 21 45.44 -30.01 -79.30
C GLY A 21 44.72 -28.72 -79.72
N ILE A 22 43.39 -28.71 -79.57
CA ILE A 22 42.54 -27.54 -79.78
C ILE A 22 42.03 -27.06 -78.42
N ARG A 23 42.16 -25.75 -78.15
CA ARG A 23 41.57 -25.11 -76.98
C ARG A 23 40.15 -24.66 -77.29
N TYR A 24 39.21 -25.09 -76.47
CA TYR A 24 37.81 -24.70 -76.52
C TYR A 24 37.51 -23.72 -75.40
N ASN A 25 36.95 -22.57 -75.76
CA ASN A 25 36.40 -21.59 -74.83
C ASN A 25 34.93 -21.93 -74.59
N VAL A 26 34.58 -22.25 -73.34
CA VAL A 26 33.20 -22.51 -72.93
C VAL A 26 32.71 -21.30 -72.14
N ARG A 27 31.53 -20.80 -72.49
CA ARG A 27 30.86 -19.67 -71.81
C ARG A 27 29.39 -20.03 -71.58
N PRO A 28 28.78 -19.61 -70.45
CA PRO A 28 27.34 -19.70 -70.29
C PRO A 28 26.66 -18.80 -71.34
N ALA A 29 25.53 -19.25 -71.89
CA ALA A 29 24.81 -18.51 -72.94
C ALA A 29 24.00 -17.31 -72.41
N GLY A 30 23.94 -17.13 -71.08
CA GLY A 30 23.24 -16.02 -70.40
C GLY A 30 24.13 -14.80 -70.17
N ASN A 31 23.67 -13.89 -69.30
CA ASN A 31 24.46 -12.72 -68.90
C ASN A 31 25.72 -13.17 -68.13
N PRO A 32 26.94 -12.82 -68.59
CA PRO A 32 28.19 -13.14 -67.91
C PRO A 32 28.24 -12.73 -66.43
N ALA A 33 27.59 -11.60 -66.08
CA ALA A 33 27.55 -11.09 -64.71
C ALA A 33 26.78 -12.00 -63.73
N ASP A 34 25.95 -12.91 -64.26
CA ASP A 34 25.16 -13.85 -63.45
C ASP A 34 26.00 -15.06 -63.00
N TYR A 35 27.28 -15.13 -63.35
CA TYR A 35 28.14 -16.28 -63.04
C TYR A 35 29.45 -15.83 -62.39
N GLN A 36 29.96 -16.63 -61.46
CA GLN A 36 31.23 -16.35 -60.77
C GLN A 36 32.42 -16.26 -61.75
N GLU A 37 32.37 -17.05 -62.82
CA GLU A 37 33.30 -17.00 -63.94
C GLU A 37 32.49 -17.09 -65.24
N ASP A 38 32.86 -16.32 -66.26
CA ASP A 38 32.12 -16.27 -67.54
C ASP A 38 32.81 -17.03 -68.67
N LEU A 39 34.04 -17.50 -68.44
CA LEU A 39 34.84 -18.22 -69.42
C LEU A 39 35.69 -19.29 -68.73
N LYS A 40 35.59 -20.52 -69.22
CA LYS A 40 36.53 -21.59 -68.87
C LYS A 40 37.09 -22.23 -70.13
N GLN A 41 38.30 -22.79 -70.05
CA GLN A 41 39.02 -23.33 -71.20
C GLN A 41 39.30 -24.83 -71.03
N GLY A 42 38.97 -25.60 -72.07
CA GLY A 42 39.29 -27.03 -72.17
C GLY A 42 40.24 -27.31 -73.33
N LEU A 43 41.16 -28.27 -73.16
CA LEU A 43 42.03 -28.75 -74.23
C LEU A 43 41.59 -30.16 -74.66
N VAL A 44 41.37 -30.36 -75.97
CA VAL A 44 41.13 -31.69 -76.56
C VAL A 44 42.23 -31.98 -77.58
N SER A 45 42.88 -33.14 -77.46
CA SER A 45 43.98 -33.57 -78.32
C SER A 45 43.92 -35.07 -78.60
N ARG A 46 44.84 -35.60 -79.41
CA ARG A 46 44.98 -37.06 -79.61
C ARG A 46 45.23 -37.83 -78.31
N SER A 47 45.93 -37.24 -77.35
CA SER A 47 46.26 -37.85 -76.05
C SER A 47 45.21 -37.54 -74.97
N VAL A 48 44.44 -36.45 -75.12
CA VAL A 48 43.38 -36.04 -74.19
C VAL A 48 42.06 -36.00 -74.95
N LYS A 49 41.40 -37.17 -75.02
CA LYS A 49 40.16 -37.36 -75.81
C LYS A 49 38.90 -36.81 -75.12
N SER A 50 38.96 -36.55 -73.82
CA SER A 50 37.91 -35.91 -73.04
C SER A 50 38.52 -34.97 -72.01
N ASN A 51 37.85 -33.86 -71.74
CA ASN A 51 38.30 -32.87 -70.77
C ASN A 51 37.08 -32.26 -70.06
N GLN A 52 37.15 -32.15 -68.73
CA GLN A 52 36.13 -31.49 -67.92
C GLN A 52 36.57 -30.06 -67.64
N VAL A 53 35.82 -29.10 -68.18
CA VAL A 53 36.20 -27.68 -68.20
C VAL A 53 35.88 -26.95 -66.88
N GLY A 54 35.23 -27.62 -65.92
CA GLY A 54 34.84 -27.08 -64.61
C GLY A 54 33.34 -26.81 -64.50
N VAL A 55 32.93 -26.15 -63.40
CA VAL A 55 31.52 -25.81 -63.10
C VAL A 55 31.31 -24.29 -63.19
N PHE A 56 30.26 -23.86 -63.87
CA PHE A 56 29.80 -22.48 -63.85
C PHE A 56 28.82 -22.31 -62.69
N VAL A 57 29.18 -21.49 -61.69
CA VAL A 57 28.31 -21.20 -60.53
C VAL A 57 27.47 -19.98 -60.86
N ASN A 58 26.15 -20.14 -60.93
CA ASN A 58 25.23 -19.03 -61.11
C ASN A 58 25.09 -18.27 -59.77
N LEU A 59 25.25 -16.95 -59.81
CA LEU A 59 25.19 -16.05 -58.66
C LEU A 59 23.80 -15.47 -58.41
N ARG A 60 22.83 -15.70 -59.32
CA ARG A 60 21.46 -15.25 -59.09
C ARG A 60 20.86 -16.05 -57.95
N GLN A 61 20.04 -15.35 -57.19
CA GLN A 61 19.25 -15.88 -56.11
C GLN A 61 17.85 -15.30 -56.20
N ARG A 62 16.89 -16.04 -55.65
CA ARG A 62 15.57 -15.50 -55.37
C ARG A 62 15.53 -15.16 -53.89
N THR A 63 14.69 -14.20 -53.54
CA THR A 63 14.57 -13.74 -52.16
C THR A 63 13.17 -13.98 -51.66
N ILE A 64 13.04 -14.65 -50.52
CA ILE A 64 11.79 -14.66 -49.75
C ILE A 64 12.01 -13.71 -48.57
N MET A 65 11.17 -12.69 -48.43
CA MET A 65 11.33 -11.67 -47.39
C MET A 65 10.00 -11.28 -46.77
N GLY A 66 10.03 -10.72 -45.57
CA GLY A 66 8.83 -10.27 -44.87
C GLY A 66 9.12 -9.26 -43.78
N ARG A 67 8.04 -8.80 -43.15
CA ARG A 67 8.08 -7.97 -41.94
C ARG A 67 7.05 -8.51 -40.95
N VAL A 68 7.45 -8.59 -39.68
CA VAL A 68 6.60 -8.89 -38.54
C VAL A 68 6.38 -7.60 -37.76
N ALA A 69 5.15 -7.10 -37.73
CA ALA A 69 4.82 -5.85 -37.06
C ALA A 69 3.36 -5.81 -36.65
N ASN A 70 3.04 -5.00 -35.65
CA ASN A 70 1.68 -4.63 -35.33
C ASN A 70 1.31 -3.33 -36.04
N LEU A 71 0.35 -3.39 -36.97
CA LEU A 71 0.01 -2.24 -37.82
C LEU A 71 -1.12 -1.37 -37.25
N ASN A 72 -1.68 -1.72 -36.09
CA ASN A 72 -2.73 -0.92 -35.43
C ASN A 72 -2.19 0.38 -34.82
N THR A 73 -0.87 0.59 -34.86
CA THR A 73 -0.20 1.85 -34.43
C THR A 73 0.26 2.67 -35.63
N THR A 74 0.19 4.00 -35.49
CA THR A 74 0.72 4.92 -36.49
C THR A 74 2.23 4.72 -36.65
N GLY A 75 2.67 4.27 -37.82
CA GLY A 75 4.08 3.92 -38.11
C GLY A 75 4.40 2.41 -38.02
N GLY A 76 3.52 1.62 -37.40
CA GLY A 76 3.66 0.18 -37.20
C GLY A 76 4.71 -0.19 -36.15
N TYR A 77 4.32 -0.98 -35.15
CA TYR A 77 5.19 -1.44 -34.08
C TYR A 77 5.92 -2.72 -34.49
N ALA A 78 7.21 -2.60 -34.82
CA ALA A 78 8.03 -3.72 -35.28
C ALA A 78 8.23 -4.80 -34.19
N ARG A 79 8.14 -6.07 -34.58
CA ARG A 79 8.46 -7.21 -33.71
C ARG A 79 9.86 -7.72 -34.00
N ASP A 80 10.79 -7.36 -33.12
CA ASP A 80 12.19 -7.79 -33.14
C ASP A 80 12.34 -9.21 -32.58
N SER A 81 13.36 -9.93 -33.04
CA SER A 81 13.82 -11.20 -32.48
C SER A 81 12.80 -12.34 -32.55
N VAL A 82 11.87 -12.25 -33.52
CA VAL A 82 10.92 -13.31 -33.86
C VAL A 82 11.60 -14.33 -34.73
N LEU A 83 11.55 -15.60 -34.34
CA LEU A 83 12.14 -16.68 -35.11
C LEU A 83 11.33 -16.95 -36.38
N VAL A 84 12.02 -16.96 -37.52
CA VAL A 84 11.45 -17.31 -38.82
C VAL A 84 12.23 -18.48 -39.39
N THR A 85 11.53 -19.56 -39.73
CA THR A 85 12.15 -20.79 -40.25
C THR A 85 11.76 -21.02 -41.71
N LEU A 86 12.76 -21.30 -42.54
CA LEU A 86 12.58 -21.70 -43.93
C LEU A 86 12.72 -23.22 -44.05
N TYR A 87 11.74 -23.83 -44.68
CA TYR A 87 11.73 -25.25 -45.03
C TYR A 87 11.78 -25.43 -46.55
N GLU A 88 12.56 -26.41 -46.98
CA GLU A 88 12.60 -26.88 -48.36
C GLU A 88 11.72 -28.13 -48.48
N GLU A 89 10.86 -28.17 -49.49
CA GLU A 89 10.05 -29.34 -49.85
C GLU A 89 10.53 -29.91 -51.18
N ALA A 90 11.07 -31.12 -51.15
CA ALA A 90 11.55 -31.82 -52.34
C ALA A 90 11.13 -33.29 -52.29
N ASN A 91 10.56 -33.80 -53.38
CA ASN A 91 10.08 -35.18 -53.51
C ASN A 91 9.09 -35.58 -52.39
N GLY A 92 8.23 -34.65 -51.97
CA GLY A 92 7.28 -34.86 -50.88
C GLY A 92 7.87 -34.89 -49.46
N VAL A 93 9.18 -34.66 -49.30
CA VAL A 93 9.84 -34.55 -47.99
C VAL A 93 10.08 -33.07 -47.67
N ARG A 94 9.68 -32.67 -46.45
CA ARG A 94 9.93 -31.33 -45.92
C ARG A 94 11.12 -31.37 -44.96
N SER A 95 12.11 -30.52 -45.19
CA SER A 95 13.32 -30.42 -44.36
C SER A 95 13.62 -28.96 -44.00
N LYS A 96 14.15 -28.72 -42.80
CA LYS A 96 14.55 -27.37 -42.38
C LYS A 96 15.79 -26.95 -43.17
N SER A 97 15.69 -25.84 -43.90
CA SER A 97 16.78 -25.28 -44.70
C SER A 97 17.62 -24.32 -43.86
N THR A 98 16.99 -23.31 -43.27
CA THR A 98 17.65 -22.30 -42.44
C THR A 98 16.64 -21.60 -41.53
N GLU A 99 17.12 -20.80 -40.59
CA GLU A 99 16.30 -19.92 -39.76
C GLU A 99 17.01 -18.58 -39.55
N VAL A 100 16.22 -17.52 -39.38
CA VAL A 100 16.69 -16.18 -39.05
C VAL A 100 15.78 -15.58 -37.99
N LYS A 101 16.26 -14.56 -37.30
CA LYS A 101 15.41 -13.72 -36.46
C LYS A 101 15.11 -12.41 -37.17
N THR A 102 13.95 -11.85 -36.91
CA THR A 102 13.63 -10.50 -37.37
C THR A 102 14.59 -9.48 -36.75
N ASP A 103 14.91 -8.43 -37.51
CA ASP A 103 15.68 -7.29 -37.01
C ASP A 103 14.81 -6.30 -36.19
N HIS A 104 15.41 -5.21 -35.74
CA HIS A 104 14.73 -4.14 -34.98
C HIS A 104 13.57 -3.47 -35.75
N GLU A 105 13.53 -3.55 -37.08
CA GLU A 105 12.42 -3.07 -37.92
C GLU A 105 11.38 -4.17 -38.19
N GLY A 106 11.58 -5.36 -37.62
CA GLY A 106 10.75 -6.54 -37.78
C GLY A 106 11.00 -7.29 -39.09
N ARG A 107 12.06 -6.97 -39.84
CA ARG A 107 12.30 -7.49 -41.18
C ARG A 107 13.10 -8.79 -41.15
N PHE A 108 12.88 -9.62 -42.15
CA PHE A 108 13.67 -10.82 -42.40
C PHE A 108 13.79 -11.11 -43.90
N SER A 109 14.81 -11.88 -44.28
CA SER A 109 15.00 -12.32 -45.65
C SER A 109 15.76 -13.64 -45.73
N PHE A 110 15.40 -14.46 -46.71
CA PHE A 110 16.09 -15.67 -47.11
C PHE A 110 16.51 -15.56 -48.57
N ALA A 111 17.76 -15.91 -48.86
CA ALA A 111 18.22 -16.17 -50.20
C ALA A 111 18.02 -17.64 -50.54
N ILE A 112 17.35 -17.93 -51.65
CA ILE A 112 17.18 -19.29 -52.18
C ILE A 112 17.82 -19.38 -53.58
N PRO A 113 18.25 -20.58 -54.01
CA PRO A 113 18.84 -20.77 -55.35
C PRO A 113 17.90 -20.29 -56.47
N TYR A 114 18.47 -19.63 -57.49
CA TYR A 114 17.69 -19.21 -58.66
C TYR A 114 17.12 -20.38 -59.45
N PHE A 115 17.89 -21.47 -59.55
CA PHE A 115 17.46 -22.74 -60.13
C PHE A 115 16.98 -23.69 -59.04
N LEU A 116 15.70 -24.04 -59.10
CA LEU A 116 15.00 -24.79 -58.05
C LEU A 116 15.09 -26.32 -58.18
N GLY A 117 16.04 -26.86 -58.96
CA GLY A 117 16.33 -28.30 -59.09
C GLY A 117 15.13 -29.25 -58.90
N ASN A 118 15.23 -30.12 -57.89
CA ASN A 118 14.17 -31.04 -57.44
C ASN A 118 13.27 -30.45 -56.34
N VAL A 119 13.37 -29.16 -56.07
CA VAL A 119 12.52 -28.47 -55.09
C VAL A 119 11.13 -28.27 -55.68
N ASP A 120 10.13 -28.69 -54.92
CA ASP A 120 8.70 -28.56 -55.23
C ASP A 120 8.12 -27.28 -54.63
N ALA A 121 8.59 -26.87 -53.46
CA ALA A 121 8.20 -25.63 -52.79
C ALA A 121 9.19 -25.20 -51.70
N TYR A 122 9.09 -23.95 -51.28
CA TYR A 122 9.63 -23.48 -50.00
C TYR A 122 8.48 -23.10 -49.07
N THR A 123 8.61 -23.40 -47.78
CA THR A 123 7.61 -23.07 -46.76
C THR A 123 8.26 -22.23 -45.68
N VAL A 124 7.69 -21.05 -45.41
CA VAL A 124 8.12 -20.13 -44.35
C VAL A 124 7.18 -20.27 -43.17
N GLU A 125 7.74 -20.40 -41.97
CA GLU A 125 7.01 -20.36 -40.71
C GLU A 125 7.52 -19.22 -39.83
N VAL A 126 6.60 -18.38 -39.35
CA VAL A 126 6.88 -17.24 -38.46
C VAL A 126 6.36 -17.59 -37.06
N ALA A 127 7.25 -17.61 -36.07
CA ALA A 127 6.91 -17.91 -34.69
C ALA A 127 5.97 -16.88 -34.07
N THR A 128 5.29 -17.25 -33.00
CA THR A 128 4.29 -16.43 -32.28
C THR A 128 4.89 -15.56 -31.17
N GLY A 129 6.20 -15.37 -31.13
CA GLY A 129 6.82 -14.57 -30.06
C GLY A 129 8.27 -14.25 -30.33
N ALA A 130 8.75 -13.19 -29.71
CA ALA A 130 10.16 -12.84 -29.68
C ALA A 130 10.92 -13.76 -28.72
N THR A 131 12.14 -14.12 -29.10
CA THR A 131 13.00 -15.01 -28.31
C THR A 131 14.43 -14.51 -28.22
N ASP A 132 15.11 -14.82 -27.12
CA ASP A 132 16.53 -14.51 -26.91
C ASP A 132 17.46 -15.50 -27.63
N SER A 133 18.78 -15.34 -27.53
CA SER A 133 19.76 -16.25 -28.14
C SER A 133 19.67 -17.70 -27.69
N LEU A 134 18.99 -17.98 -26.58
CA LEU A 134 18.74 -19.31 -26.02
C LEU A 134 17.34 -19.85 -26.38
N ASN A 135 16.64 -19.17 -27.29
CA ASN A 135 15.26 -19.45 -27.69
C ASN A 135 14.26 -19.39 -26.53
N GLN A 136 14.54 -18.62 -25.49
CA GLN A 136 13.59 -18.33 -24.42
C GLN A 136 12.70 -17.13 -24.81
N PRO A 137 11.40 -17.15 -24.48
CA PRO A 137 10.52 -16.01 -24.72
C PRO A 137 11.03 -14.73 -24.05
N THR A 138 11.09 -13.63 -24.79
CA THR A 138 11.48 -12.31 -24.25
C THR A 138 10.29 -11.43 -23.88
N GLU A 139 9.09 -11.84 -24.29
CA GLU A 139 7.84 -11.16 -23.98
C GLU A 139 6.89 -12.15 -23.27
N PRO A 140 6.07 -11.68 -22.31
CA PRO A 140 5.20 -12.56 -21.53
C PRO A 140 3.94 -13.01 -22.31
N PHE A 141 3.79 -12.58 -23.56
CA PHE A 141 2.63 -12.84 -24.40
C PHE A 141 3.04 -13.37 -25.78
N ALA A 142 2.11 -14.05 -26.44
CA ALA A 142 2.26 -14.49 -27.82
C ALA A 142 1.55 -13.51 -28.76
N TYR A 143 2.08 -13.32 -29.97
CA TYR A 143 1.46 -12.53 -31.03
C TYR A 143 0.29 -13.27 -31.65
N GLU A 144 -0.74 -12.51 -32.03
CA GLU A 144 -1.88 -13.02 -32.79
C GLU A 144 -1.87 -12.41 -34.18
N TYR A 145 -1.64 -13.27 -35.17
CA TYR A 145 -1.49 -12.82 -36.54
C TYR A 145 -2.83 -12.78 -37.27
N SER A 146 -3.00 -11.78 -38.14
CA SER A 146 -4.05 -11.77 -39.15
C SER A 146 -3.61 -12.58 -40.38
N LEU A 147 -4.56 -13.27 -41.03
CA LEU A 147 -4.27 -14.11 -42.20
C LEU A 147 -4.03 -13.26 -43.45
N GLY A 148 -2.80 -13.31 -43.98
CA GLY A 148 -2.51 -12.83 -45.32
C GLY A 148 -2.97 -13.79 -46.43
N THR A 149 -2.90 -13.33 -47.69
CA THR A 149 -3.24 -14.17 -48.85
C THR A 149 -2.33 -15.40 -48.94
N ASN A 150 -2.93 -16.59 -49.15
CA ASN A 150 -2.24 -17.88 -49.26
C ASN A 150 -1.39 -18.25 -48.01
N GLN A 151 -1.84 -17.81 -46.84
CA GLN A 151 -1.26 -18.17 -45.55
C GLN A 151 -2.22 -19.03 -44.74
N GLU A 152 -1.67 -19.79 -43.81
CA GLU A 152 -2.44 -20.50 -42.77
C GLU A 152 -1.85 -20.19 -41.40
N ILE A 153 -2.70 -20.17 -40.37
CA ILE A 153 -2.28 -20.11 -38.97
C ILE A 153 -2.42 -21.52 -38.42
N LEU A 154 -1.32 -22.05 -37.91
CA LEU A 154 -1.29 -23.39 -37.30
C LEU A 154 -1.96 -23.39 -35.93
N PRO A 155 -2.33 -24.55 -35.36
CA PRO A 155 -2.96 -24.62 -34.04
C PRO A 155 -2.15 -23.99 -32.90
N ASN A 156 -0.83 -23.85 -33.07
CA ASN A 156 0.07 -23.17 -32.14
C ASN A 156 0.27 -21.67 -32.46
N GLY A 157 -0.54 -21.10 -33.36
CA GLY A 157 -0.54 -19.70 -33.77
C GLY A 157 0.53 -19.32 -34.82
N VAL A 158 1.44 -20.22 -35.19
CA VAL A 158 2.50 -19.95 -36.17
C VAL A 158 1.89 -19.63 -37.54
N VAL A 159 2.33 -18.54 -38.17
CA VAL A 159 1.95 -18.23 -39.56
C VAL A 159 2.80 -19.06 -40.49
N ARG A 160 2.15 -19.81 -41.38
CA ARG A 160 2.80 -20.57 -42.43
C ARG A 160 2.40 -20.03 -43.81
N ARG A 161 3.40 -19.82 -44.67
CA ARG A 161 3.19 -19.57 -46.10
C ARG A 161 3.99 -20.56 -46.93
N ARG A 162 3.32 -21.24 -47.85
CA ARG A 162 3.93 -22.12 -48.83
C ARG A 162 4.07 -21.39 -50.16
N PHE A 163 5.27 -21.44 -50.74
CA PHE A 163 5.61 -20.89 -52.05
C PHE A 163 5.89 -22.04 -53.02
N PRO A 164 4.91 -22.46 -53.83
CA PRO A 164 5.10 -23.50 -54.84
C PRO A 164 6.16 -23.10 -55.87
N LYS A 165 6.87 -24.07 -56.44
CA LYS A 165 7.87 -23.84 -57.50
C LYS A 165 7.35 -22.95 -58.63
N ALA A 166 6.09 -23.11 -59.04
CA ALA A 166 5.49 -22.31 -60.09
C ALA A 166 5.43 -20.81 -59.74
N GLU A 167 5.08 -20.47 -58.48
CA GLU A 167 5.10 -19.08 -57.97
C GLU A 167 6.55 -18.57 -57.92
N LEU A 168 7.45 -19.37 -57.36
CA LEU A 168 8.86 -19.00 -57.22
C LEU A 168 9.56 -18.71 -58.55
N LEU A 169 9.19 -19.40 -59.62
CA LEU A 169 9.73 -19.15 -60.96
C LEU A 169 9.18 -17.88 -61.61
N GLY A 170 8.00 -17.41 -61.19
CA GLY A 170 7.36 -16.22 -61.73
C GLY A 170 8.01 -14.90 -61.32
N GLU A 171 8.57 -14.83 -60.11
CA GLU A 171 9.14 -13.60 -59.55
C GLU A 171 10.47 -13.85 -58.84
N GLU A 172 11.33 -12.83 -58.75
CA GLU A 172 12.60 -12.92 -58.01
C GLU A 172 12.46 -12.63 -56.51
N VAL A 173 11.43 -11.86 -56.13
CA VAL A 173 11.19 -11.43 -54.76
C VAL A 173 9.79 -11.85 -54.33
N HIS A 174 9.73 -12.64 -53.27
CA HIS A 174 8.50 -13.19 -52.70
C HIS A 174 8.29 -12.59 -51.32
N ARG A 175 7.08 -12.10 -51.05
CA ARG A 175 6.77 -11.41 -49.79
C ARG A 175 5.84 -12.22 -48.92
N ILE A 176 6.11 -12.25 -47.63
CA ILE A 176 5.20 -12.73 -46.59
C ILE A 176 4.85 -11.58 -45.65
N LEU A 177 3.57 -11.51 -45.32
CA LEU A 177 2.99 -10.53 -44.41
C LEU A 177 2.67 -11.24 -43.09
N ALA A 178 3.19 -10.75 -41.97
CA ALA A 178 2.88 -11.29 -40.65
C ALA A 178 2.50 -10.11 -39.75
N GLU A 179 1.21 -9.78 -39.76
CA GLU A 179 0.67 -8.62 -39.04
C GLU A 179 0.08 -9.08 -37.72
N ASP A 180 0.70 -8.65 -36.63
CA ASP A 180 0.17 -8.83 -35.28
C ASP A 180 -1.00 -7.88 -35.04
N ASP A 181 -2.11 -8.39 -34.52
CA ASP A 181 -3.38 -7.66 -34.37
C ASP A 181 -3.67 -7.27 -32.90
N ILE A 182 -2.84 -7.71 -31.94
CA ILE A 182 -3.08 -7.45 -30.53
C ILE A 182 -2.90 -5.96 -30.23
N SER A 183 -3.98 -5.25 -29.95
CA SER A 183 -3.92 -3.83 -29.57
C SER A 183 -5.08 -3.45 -28.66
N TYR A 184 -4.84 -2.49 -27.78
CA TYR A 184 -5.81 -2.01 -26.81
C TYR A 184 -6.22 -0.57 -27.11
N PRO A 185 -7.53 -0.30 -27.26
CA PRO A 185 -8.02 1.05 -27.46
C PRO A 185 -7.77 1.88 -26.20
N THR A 186 -6.98 2.94 -26.38
CA THR A 186 -6.51 3.82 -25.31
C THR A 186 -6.99 5.24 -25.60
N LYS A 187 -7.51 5.92 -24.59
CA LYS A 187 -7.90 7.32 -24.67
C LYS A 187 -7.00 8.14 -23.74
N VAL A 188 -6.34 9.16 -24.28
CA VAL A 188 -5.59 10.13 -23.49
C VAL A 188 -6.30 11.48 -23.57
N LEU A 189 -6.67 12.01 -22.41
CA LEU A 189 -7.40 13.28 -22.31
C LEU A 189 -6.57 14.31 -21.52
N VAL A 190 -6.32 15.46 -22.14
CA VAL A 190 -5.72 16.62 -21.46
C VAL A 190 -6.83 17.54 -20.96
N THR A 191 -6.95 17.70 -19.65
CA THR A 191 -8.09 18.41 -19.03
C THR A 191 -7.70 19.16 -17.76
N GLY A 192 -8.61 19.96 -17.23
CA GLY A 192 -8.49 20.60 -15.91
C GLY A 192 -8.85 19.65 -14.76
N PRO A 193 -8.95 20.16 -13.53
CA PRO A 193 -9.40 19.37 -12.39
C PRO A 193 -10.89 19.03 -12.52
N GLY A 194 -11.25 17.80 -12.16
CA GLY A 194 -12.64 17.33 -12.17
C GLY A 194 -13.30 17.40 -13.54
N THR A 195 -14.43 18.11 -13.62
CA THR A 195 -15.20 18.34 -14.86
C THR A 195 -14.94 19.73 -15.48
N CYS A 196 -13.96 20.48 -14.96
CA CYS A 196 -13.73 21.85 -15.37
C CYS A 196 -13.07 21.94 -16.75
N ASP A 197 -13.75 22.55 -17.72
CA ASP A 197 -13.24 22.75 -19.07
C ASP A 197 -12.48 24.08 -19.24
N VAL A 198 -11.28 24.16 -18.65
CA VAL A 198 -10.40 25.35 -18.75
C VAL A 198 -9.48 25.33 -19.96
N LEU A 199 -9.38 24.17 -20.61
CA LEU A 199 -8.53 23.96 -21.79
C LEU A 199 -9.36 23.97 -23.09
N SER A 200 -10.59 24.47 -23.05
CA SER A 200 -11.49 24.49 -24.20
C SER A 200 -10.85 25.20 -25.40
N GLY A 201 -10.88 24.53 -26.56
CA GLY A 201 -10.29 25.03 -27.79
C GLY A 201 -8.76 24.98 -27.86
N TYR A 202 -8.09 24.31 -26.92
CA TYR A 202 -6.68 23.93 -27.06
C TYR A 202 -6.57 22.51 -27.60
N GLU A 203 -5.53 22.26 -28.38
CA GLU A 203 -5.09 20.93 -28.77
C GLU A 203 -3.63 20.80 -28.37
N PHE A 204 -3.22 19.59 -28.01
CA PHE A 204 -1.89 19.30 -27.53
C PHE A 204 -1.22 18.26 -28.42
N LEU A 205 0.07 18.47 -28.68
CA LEU A 205 0.93 17.48 -29.30
C LEU A 205 1.47 16.58 -28.20
N LEU A 206 1.07 15.31 -28.24
CA LEU A 206 1.53 14.28 -27.34
C LEU A 206 2.66 13.50 -28.00
N ARG A 207 3.74 13.25 -27.25
CA ARG A 207 4.75 12.26 -27.60
C ARG A 207 4.37 10.95 -26.95
N ILE A 208 4.31 9.88 -27.73
CA ILE A 208 4.04 8.53 -27.24
C ILE A 208 5.25 7.69 -27.58
N GLN A 209 5.89 7.15 -26.55
CA GLN A 209 7.09 6.34 -26.67
C GLN A 209 6.92 5.04 -25.89
N ASP A 210 7.47 3.95 -26.39
CA ASP A 210 7.62 2.74 -25.57
C ASP A 210 8.93 2.78 -24.79
N ASP A 211 8.95 2.11 -23.64
CA ASP A 211 10.12 2.01 -22.76
C ASP A 211 11.36 1.40 -23.42
N ARG A 212 11.17 0.62 -24.49
CA ARG A 212 12.24 -0.02 -25.29
C ARG A 212 12.73 0.83 -26.47
N GLY A 213 12.11 2.00 -26.72
CA GLY A 213 12.51 2.92 -27.78
C GLY A 213 12.30 2.39 -29.21
N LYS A 214 11.39 1.42 -29.40
CA LYS A 214 11.01 0.87 -30.71
C LYS A 214 10.03 1.77 -31.46
N LEU A 215 9.19 2.53 -30.73
CA LEU A 215 8.26 3.50 -31.28
C LEU A 215 8.39 4.80 -30.52
N ASP A 216 8.50 5.90 -31.26
CA ASP A 216 8.47 7.26 -30.77
C ASP A 216 7.69 8.09 -31.78
N THR A 217 6.47 8.47 -31.41
CA THR A 217 5.54 9.15 -32.32
C THR A 217 4.97 10.40 -31.68
N LEU A 218 4.62 11.36 -32.53
CA LEU A 218 4.06 12.65 -32.15
C LEU A 218 2.66 12.77 -32.75
N LEU A 219 1.65 12.85 -31.90
CA LEU A 219 0.25 12.89 -32.32
C LEU A 219 -0.48 14.05 -31.66
N TRP A 220 -1.26 14.78 -32.45
CA TRP A 220 -2.13 15.83 -31.92
C TRP A 220 -3.39 15.21 -31.32
N THR A 221 -3.81 15.73 -30.17
CA THR A 221 -5.19 15.55 -29.71
C THR A 221 -6.16 16.26 -30.66
N GLY A 222 -7.43 15.87 -30.68
CA GLY A 222 -8.46 16.51 -31.51
C GLY A 222 -8.67 15.84 -32.87
N THR A 223 -7.89 14.81 -33.21
CA THR A 223 -7.98 14.09 -34.49
C THR A 223 -9.34 13.46 -34.75
N ASN A 224 -10.09 13.12 -33.70
CA ASN A 224 -11.39 12.45 -33.78
C ASN A 224 -12.58 13.39 -33.56
N GLY A 225 -12.38 14.72 -33.64
CA GLY A 225 -13.44 15.72 -33.53
C GLY A 225 -13.70 16.25 -32.11
N THR A 226 -13.09 15.64 -31.08
CA THR A 226 -13.11 16.14 -29.70
C THR A 226 -11.77 16.77 -29.36
N ALA A 227 -11.71 18.10 -29.27
CA ALA A 227 -10.50 18.81 -28.89
C ALA A 227 -9.93 18.31 -27.54
N ARG A 228 -8.61 18.11 -27.46
CA ARG A 228 -7.82 17.61 -26.31
C ARG A 228 -7.85 16.12 -26.02
N GLU A 229 -8.61 15.37 -26.81
CA GLU A 229 -8.66 13.93 -26.72
C GLU A 229 -7.82 13.28 -27.82
N LEU A 230 -7.06 12.25 -27.46
CA LEU A 230 -6.40 11.36 -28.40
C LEU A 230 -6.89 9.93 -28.14
N GLU A 231 -7.58 9.35 -29.11
CA GLU A 231 -7.86 7.91 -29.12
C GLU A 231 -6.84 7.21 -30.01
N ILE A 232 -6.21 6.16 -29.48
CA ILE A 232 -5.15 5.42 -30.14
C ILE A 232 -5.20 3.95 -29.73
N ASN A 233 -4.90 3.05 -30.67
CA ASN A 233 -4.69 1.64 -30.35
C ASN A 233 -3.21 1.41 -30.04
N LEU A 234 -2.92 0.88 -28.85
CA LEU A 234 -1.56 0.60 -28.40
C LEU A 234 -1.37 -0.90 -28.20
N PRO A 235 -0.34 -1.54 -28.78
CA PRO A 235 -0.03 -2.93 -28.53
C PRO A 235 0.48 -3.13 -27.09
N PRO A 236 0.54 -4.39 -26.62
CA PRO A 236 1.10 -4.70 -25.31
C PRO A 236 2.57 -4.26 -25.23
N ALA A 237 2.80 -3.21 -24.44
CA ALA A 237 4.08 -2.64 -24.07
C ALA A 237 3.88 -1.67 -22.90
N HIS A 238 4.98 -1.18 -22.32
CA HIS A 238 4.93 -0.05 -21.39
C HIS A 238 5.12 1.24 -22.18
N TRP A 239 4.13 2.11 -22.10
CA TRP A 239 4.09 3.36 -22.84
C TRP A 239 4.29 4.54 -21.89
N GLN A 240 5.07 5.50 -22.36
CA GLN A 240 5.19 6.82 -21.76
C GLN A 240 4.56 7.83 -22.71
N VAL A 241 3.72 8.70 -22.15
CA VAL A 241 3.10 9.80 -22.88
C VAL A 241 3.55 11.11 -22.25
N ASP A 242 3.92 12.08 -23.08
CA ASP A 242 4.34 13.41 -22.66
C ASP A 242 3.61 14.49 -23.45
N VAL A 243 3.30 15.61 -22.80
CA VAL A 243 2.74 16.79 -23.47
C VAL A 243 3.88 17.70 -23.94
N ILE A 244 4.04 17.84 -25.26
CA ILE A 244 5.19 18.55 -25.86
C ILE A 244 4.84 19.97 -26.27
N LYS A 245 3.66 20.18 -26.85
CA LYS A 245 3.28 21.45 -27.46
C LYS A 245 1.77 21.67 -27.39
N ALA A 246 1.34 22.92 -27.42
CA ALA A 246 -0.05 23.31 -27.62
C ALA A 246 -0.23 23.99 -29.00
N ASN A 247 -1.42 23.89 -29.59
CA ASN A 247 -1.73 24.49 -30.89
C ASN A 247 -1.72 26.04 -30.84
N LYS A 248 -2.04 26.61 -29.69
CA LYS A 248 -1.95 28.04 -29.37
C LYS A 248 -0.70 28.30 -28.52
N ALA A 249 -0.07 29.45 -28.75
CA ALA A 249 1.12 29.87 -28.02
C ALA A 249 0.84 31.21 -27.30
N ASP A 250 0.17 31.12 -26.17
CA ASP A 250 -0.15 32.22 -25.26
C ASP A 250 0.38 31.94 -23.85
N ALA A 251 0.26 32.92 -22.94
CA ALA A 251 0.80 32.77 -21.59
C ALA A 251 0.19 31.59 -20.82
N PHE A 252 -1.10 31.30 -21.06
CA PHE A 252 -1.81 30.21 -20.38
C PHE A 252 -1.32 28.84 -20.86
N SER A 253 -1.26 28.62 -22.17
CA SER A 253 -0.70 27.39 -22.75
C SER A 253 0.76 27.16 -22.35
N GLN A 254 1.58 28.21 -22.22
CA GLN A 254 2.95 28.05 -21.69
C GLN A 254 2.96 27.55 -20.24
N ALA A 255 2.10 28.08 -19.37
CA ALA A 255 1.98 27.59 -17.99
C ALA A 255 1.53 26.12 -17.94
N VAL A 256 0.59 25.73 -18.80
CA VAL A 256 0.13 24.34 -18.93
C VAL A 256 1.26 23.42 -19.40
N LEU A 257 2.04 23.84 -20.40
CA LEU A 257 3.19 23.07 -20.89
C LEU A 257 4.30 22.95 -19.84
N ASP A 258 4.62 24.02 -19.12
CA ASP A 258 5.60 23.98 -18.04
C ASP A 258 5.15 23.04 -16.91
N TYR A 259 3.84 23.02 -16.59
CA TYR A 259 3.27 22.09 -15.62
C TYR A 259 3.43 20.62 -16.06
N PHE A 260 3.18 20.31 -17.32
CA PHE A 260 3.31 18.94 -17.81
C PHE A 260 4.73 18.52 -18.18
N ARG A 261 5.69 19.45 -18.29
CA ARG A 261 7.09 19.13 -18.65
C ARG A 261 7.75 18.12 -17.70
N THR A 262 7.36 18.11 -16.43
CA THR A 262 7.89 17.18 -15.42
C THR A 262 6.94 16.03 -15.09
N ARG A 263 5.86 15.87 -15.85
CA ARG A 263 4.80 14.90 -15.58
C ARG A 263 4.59 14.03 -16.81
N THR A 264 5.09 12.81 -16.73
CA THR A 264 4.91 11.77 -17.75
C THR A 264 3.79 10.83 -17.31
N LEU A 265 2.89 10.51 -18.23
CA LEU A 265 1.87 9.50 -18.01
C LEU A 265 2.43 8.13 -18.39
N SER A 266 2.33 7.16 -17.48
CA SER A 266 2.73 5.76 -17.72
C SER A 266 1.49 4.90 -17.97
N ILE A 267 1.48 4.16 -19.07
CA ILE A 267 0.40 3.26 -19.48
C ILE A 267 0.98 1.84 -19.63
N ASN A 268 0.43 0.88 -18.89
CA ASN A 268 0.89 -0.51 -18.92
C ASN A 268 -0.08 -1.40 -19.70
N GLN A 269 0.17 -1.57 -21.00
CA GLN A 269 -0.66 -2.43 -21.85
C GLN A 269 -0.29 -3.92 -21.78
N VAL A 270 0.80 -4.29 -21.09
CA VAL A 270 1.12 -5.70 -20.83
C VAL A 270 0.12 -6.29 -19.83
N ALA A 271 -0.20 -5.56 -18.76
CA ALA A 271 -1.21 -6.00 -17.78
C ALA A 271 -2.62 -6.07 -18.39
N ALA A 272 -2.93 -5.19 -19.35
CA ALA A 272 -4.17 -5.25 -20.12
C ALA A 272 -4.28 -6.56 -20.93
N TYR A 273 -3.16 -7.03 -21.48
CA TYR A 273 -3.10 -8.33 -22.15
C TYR A 273 -3.39 -9.50 -21.22
N ASP A 274 -2.76 -9.56 -20.05
CA ASP A 274 -3.01 -10.63 -19.08
C ASP A 274 -4.50 -10.69 -18.68
N THR A 275 -5.11 -9.52 -18.49
CA THR A 275 -6.54 -9.42 -18.15
C THR A 275 -7.42 -9.91 -19.30
N TRP A 276 -7.09 -9.55 -20.53
CA TRP A 276 -7.80 -9.97 -21.73
C TRP A 276 -7.69 -11.49 -21.97
N GLU A 277 -6.50 -12.06 -21.80
CA GLU A 277 -6.27 -13.50 -21.95
C GLU A 277 -7.06 -14.29 -20.89
N ASN A 278 -7.00 -13.86 -19.63
CA ASN A 278 -7.74 -14.49 -18.53
C ASN A 278 -9.27 -14.36 -18.69
N ALA A 279 -9.75 -13.32 -19.37
CA ALA A 279 -11.17 -13.13 -19.69
C ALA A 279 -11.64 -13.96 -20.89
N GLY A 280 -10.78 -14.81 -21.48
CA GLY A 280 -11.14 -15.65 -22.61
C GLY A 280 -11.15 -14.90 -23.95
N LYS A 281 -10.31 -13.87 -24.09
CA LYS A 281 -10.08 -13.13 -25.33
C LYS A 281 -11.33 -12.47 -25.90
N PRO A 282 -12.01 -11.57 -25.15
CA PRO A 282 -13.19 -10.87 -25.65
C PRO A 282 -12.87 -10.07 -26.92
N THR A 283 -13.86 -10.00 -27.83
CA THR A 283 -13.74 -9.34 -29.15
C THR A 283 -13.99 -7.83 -29.13
N THR A 284 -14.38 -7.28 -27.98
CA THR A 284 -14.65 -5.84 -27.82
C THR A 284 -13.94 -5.31 -26.59
N HIS A 285 -13.27 -4.18 -26.77
CA HIS A 285 -12.57 -3.46 -25.71
C HIS A 285 -13.18 -2.08 -25.55
N ALA A 286 -13.51 -1.71 -24.31
CA ALA A 286 -13.82 -0.33 -23.98
C ALA A 286 -12.53 0.50 -23.95
N PHE A 287 -12.62 1.77 -24.33
CA PHE A 287 -11.50 2.69 -24.16
C PHE A 287 -11.19 2.88 -22.67
N GLU A 288 -9.97 2.56 -22.27
CA GLU A 288 -9.45 3.02 -21.00
C GLU A 288 -9.01 4.48 -21.14
N THR A 289 -9.50 5.34 -20.25
CA THR A 289 -9.21 6.79 -20.31
C THR A 289 -8.17 7.16 -19.29
N TYR A 290 -7.05 7.66 -19.79
CA TYR A 290 -5.96 8.22 -19.00
C TYR A 290 -6.00 9.75 -19.06
N TYR A 291 -5.70 10.40 -17.94
CA TYR A 291 -5.89 11.84 -17.80
C TYR A 291 -4.57 12.56 -17.53
N PHE A 292 -4.29 13.58 -18.33
CA PHE A 292 -3.41 14.68 -17.95
C PHE A 292 -4.25 15.77 -17.30
N ARG A 293 -4.17 15.91 -15.98
CA ARG A 293 -4.91 16.94 -15.24
C ARG A 293 -4.01 18.12 -14.94
N TYR A 294 -4.27 19.24 -15.60
CA TYR A 294 -3.67 20.52 -15.23
C TYR A 294 -4.33 21.01 -13.95
N SER A 295 -3.53 21.47 -13.00
CA SER A 295 -4.00 22.00 -11.73
C SER A 295 -3.15 23.20 -11.33
N GLU A 296 -3.80 24.23 -10.82
CA GLU A 296 -3.13 25.36 -10.18
C GLU A 296 -3.23 25.22 -8.67
N ARG A 297 -2.66 26.18 -7.93
CA ARG A 297 -2.77 26.18 -6.47
C ARG A 297 -4.23 26.14 -6.04
N THR A 298 -4.55 25.18 -5.18
CA THR A 298 -5.87 25.00 -4.61
C THR A 298 -6.05 25.92 -3.42
N GLN A 299 -7.14 26.66 -3.40
CA GLN A 299 -7.65 27.31 -2.21
C GLN A 299 -8.55 26.32 -1.47
N VAL A 300 -8.12 25.91 -0.28
CA VAL A 300 -8.90 25.04 0.61
C VAL A 300 -9.72 25.94 1.54
N ALA A 301 -11.05 25.86 1.45
CA ALA A 301 -11.95 26.50 2.41
C ALA A 301 -12.49 25.46 3.38
N VAL A 302 -12.56 25.80 4.67
CA VAL A 302 -13.13 24.95 5.71
C VAL A 302 -14.19 25.74 6.46
N THR A 303 -15.36 25.14 6.63
CA THR A 303 -16.51 25.74 7.32
C THR A 303 -17.09 24.77 8.34
N GLY A 304 -17.99 25.23 9.22
CA GLY A 304 -18.56 24.40 10.29
C GLY A 304 -17.91 24.59 11.66
N PHE A 305 -16.98 25.54 11.79
CA PHE A 305 -16.42 25.91 13.09
C PHE A 305 -17.50 26.48 14.04
N PRO A 306 -17.33 26.32 15.36
CA PRO A 306 -18.21 26.96 16.33
C PRO A 306 -18.06 28.48 16.24
N ALA A 307 -19.07 29.21 16.71
CA ALA A 307 -19.05 30.66 16.66
C ALA A 307 -17.82 31.22 17.39
N ALA A 308 -17.05 32.08 16.71
CA ALA A 308 -15.87 32.69 17.29
C ALA A 308 -16.25 33.54 18.51
N THR A 309 -15.63 33.25 19.65
CA THR A 309 -15.80 34.04 20.88
C THR A 309 -14.65 35.03 20.96
N CYS A 310 -14.96 36.32 20.90
CA CYS A 310 -13.97 37.39 20.86
C CYS A 310 -12.98 37.29 19.68
N GLY A 311 -13.42 36.73 18.55
CA GLY A 311 -12.59 36.56 17.35
C GLY A 311 -11.72 35.30 17.36
N ILE A 312 -11.82 34.44 18.37
CA ILE A 312 -11.06 33.18 18.48
C ILE A 312 -12.03 32.01 18.45
N ILE A 313 -11.68 30.95 17.72
CA ILE A 313 -12.41 29.68 17.78
C ILE A 313 -12.00 28.97 19.07
N VAL A 314 -12.97 28.74 19.95
CA VAL A 314 -12.75 28.09 21.24
C VAL A 314 -13.52 26.77 21.25
N MET A 315 -12.84 25.68 21.59
CA MET A 315 -13.43 24.36 21.74
C MET A 315 -13.15 23.80 23.12
N ASP A 316 -14.13 23.14 23.71
CA ASP A 316 -14.01 22.57 25.05
C ASP A 316 -13.53 21.12 25.01
N GLY A 317 -12.31 20.87 25.49
CA GLY A 317 -11.68 19.55 25.53
C GLY A 317 -12.30 18.59 26.57
N GLU A 318 -13.17 19.07 27.47
CA GLU A 318 -13.83 18.24 28.48
C GLU A 318 -15.35 18.11 28.28
N LYS A 319 -15.89 18.70 27.21
CA LYS A 319 -17.33 18.64 26.92
C LYS A 319 -17.80 17.19 26.78
N ASP A 320 -18.85 16.83 27.51
CA ASP A 320 -19.46 15.49 27.52
C ASP A 320 -18.46 14.35 27.78
N SER A 321 -17.37 14.62 28.51
CA SER A 321 -16.30 13.67 28.87
C SER A 321 -15.49 13.10 27.69
N VAL A 322 -15.78 13.50 26.45
CA VAL A 322 -15.08 13.06 25.23
C VAL A 322 -14.49 14.21 24.42
N GLY A 323 -14.74 15.44 24.86
CA GLY A 323 -14.34 16.65 24.16
C GLY A 323 -15.35 17.10 23.12
N GLN A 324 -15.38 18.41 22.85
CA GLN A 324 -16.29 19.01 21.88
C GLN A 324 -15.97 18.50 20.48
N LYS A 325 -17.02 18.03 19.80
CA LYS A 325 -16.98 17.56 18.42
C LYS A 325 -17.64 18.55 17.49
N GLU A 326 -17.03 18.76 16.32
CA GLU A 326 -17.56 19.62 15.27
C GLU A 326 -17.34 18.97 13.90
N THR A 327 -18.40 18.92 13.10
CA THR A 327 -18.34 18.41 11.72
C THR A 327 -18.00 19.56 10.78
N LEU A 328 -16.80 19.54 10.22
CA LEU A 328 -16.30 20.57 9.31
C LEU A 328 -16.48 20.15 7.86
N VAL A 329 -16.99 21.08 7.04
CA VAL A 329 -17.11 20.90 5.59
C VAL A 329 -15.92 21.54 4.92
N VAL A 330 -15.20 20.72 4.14
CA VAL A 330 -14.06 21.14 3.33
C VAL A 330 -14.48 21.38 1.89
N THR A 331 -13.98 22.45 1.27
CA THR A 331 -14.30 22.81 -0.11
C THR A 331 -13.03 23.32 -0.80
N PRO A 332 -12.24 22.41 -1.41
CA PRO A 332 -11.13 22.80 -2.26
C PRO A 332 -11.66 23.38 -3.58
N THR A 333 -11.15 24.55 -3.94
CA THR A 333 -11.47 25.24 -5.18
C THR A 333 -10.19 25.71 -5.86
N GLN A 334 -10.19 25.70 -7.19
CA GLN A 334 -9.12 26.30 -7.98
C GLN A 334 -9.70 27.40 -8.85
N THR A 335 -8.94 28.46 -9.10
CA THR A 335 -9.29 29.44 -10.14
C THR A 335 -8.23 29.36 -11.20
N ILE A 336 -8.58 28.80 -12.36
CA ILE A 336 -7.66 28.61 -13.47
C ILE A 336 -8.08 29.54 -14.60
N ASN A 337 -7.16 30.41 -15.02
CA ASN A 337 -7.42 31.41 -16.06
C ASN A 337 -8.70 32.24 -15.80
N GLY A 338 -8.94 32.59 -14.53
CA GLY A 338 -10.13 33.34 -14.09
C GLY A 338 -11.42 32.52 -13.99
N VAL A 339 -11.40 31.22 -14.31
CA VAL A 339 -12.55 30.32 -14.21
C VAL A 339 -12.47 29.53 -12.91
N PRO A 340 -13.47 29.62 -12.01
CA PRO A 340 -13.52 28.80 -10.82
C PRO A 340 -13.85 27.34 -11.18
N CYS A 341 -13.03 26.43 -10.71
CA CYS A 341 -13.12 25.00 -10.91
C CYS A 341 -13.35 24.28 -9.58
N ALA A 342 -14.36 23.40 -9.57
CA ALA A 342 -14.53 22.45 -8.48
C ALA A 342 -13.44 21.38 -8.58
N VAL A 343 -12.79 21.11 -7.45
CA VAL A 343 -11.78 20.07 -7.35
C VAL A 343 -12.47 18.79 -6.91
N THR A 344 -12.48 17.76 -7.77
CA THR A 344 -13.23 16.50 -7.53
C THR A 344 -12.33 15.26 -7.62
N SER A 345 -11.04 15.42 -7.34
CA SER A 345 -10.05 14.34 -7.35
C SER A 345 -8.89 14.65 -6.40
N GLY A 346 -8.12 13.63 -6.01
CA GLY A 346 -7.07 13.75 -5.00
C GLY A 346 -7.59 13.45 -3.60
N TYR A 347 -6.88 13.90 -2.57
CA TYR A 347 -7.24 13.70 -1.16
C TYR A 347 -6.80 14.90 -0.30
N LEU A 348 -7.38 15.03 0.89
CA LEU A 348 -6.93 15.97 1.92
C LEU A 348 -6.40 15.22 3.13
N LEU A 349 -5.40 15.79 3.81
CA LEU A 349 -4.89 15.32 5.09
C LEU A 349 -5.17 16.37 6.15
N ALA A 350 -5.91 16.00 7.20
CA ALA A 350 -6.22 16.89 8.31
C ALA A 350 -5.32 16.57 9.51
N ARG A 351 -4.77 17.61 10.15
CA ARG A 351 -3.92 17.48 11.34
C ARG A 351 -4.32 18.50 12.38
N PHE A 352 -4.52 18.03 13.61
CA PHE A 352 -4.86 18.90 14.73
C PHE A 352 -4.19 18.42 16.03
N PRO A 353 -3.13 19.09 16.50
CA PRO A 353 -2.45 18.71 17.74
C PRO A 353 -3.30 18.84 19.01
N GLY A 354 -4.41 19.58 18.94
CA GLY A 354 -5.34 19.77 20.06
C GLY A 354 -6.36 18.65 20.26
N GLY A 355 -6.27 17.59 19.45
CA GLY A 355 -7.13 16.41 19.56
C GLY A 355 -7.05 15.53 18.32
N THR A 356 -8.19 15.24 17.68
CA THR A 356 -8.25 14.43 16.45
C THR A 356 -9.01 15.17 15.35
N ALA A 357 -8.61 14.91 14.10
CA ALA A 357 -9.30 15.37 12.90
C ALA A 357 -9.36 14.19 11.93
N THR A 358 -10.54 13.58 11.80
CA THR A 358 -10.73 12.34 11.03
C THR A 358 -11.90 12.46 10.06
N ASP A 359 -12.08 11.48 9.19
CA ASP A 359 -13.31 11.31 8.43
C ASP A 359 -14.54 11.08 9.33
N ALA A 360 -15.73 11.07 8.72
CA ALA A 360 -17.00 10.82 9.41
C ALA A 360 -17.09 9.44 10.09
N THR A 361 -16.18 8.50 9.78
CA THR A 361 -16.14 7.18 10.43
C THR A 361 -15.27 7.18 11.69
N GLY A 362 -14.49 8.25 11.91
CA GLY A 362 -13.61 8.38 13.07
C GLY A 362 -12.31 7.60 12.96
N THR A 363 -11.96 7.08 11.77
CA THR A 363 -10.86 6.11 11.61
C THR A 363 -9.71 6.59 10.76
N ASN A 364 -9.96 7.40 9.72
CA ASN A 364 -8.91 7.88 8.81
C ASN A 364 -8.68 9.38 8.94
N ASP A 365 -7.43 9.81 8.82
CA ASP A 365 -7.01 11.21 8.71
C ASP A 365 -7.00 11.72 7.25
N THR A 366 -7.27 10.81 6.31
CA THR A 366 -7.36 11.05 4.88
C THR A 366 -8.81 11.25 4.48
N ILE A 367 -9.10 12.41 3.89
CA ILE A 367 -10.43 12.83 3.48
C ILE A 367 -10.52 12.74 1.96
N GLU A 368 -11.48 11.98 1.44
CA GLU A 368 -11.60 11.70 0.02
C GLU A 368 -12.84 12.37 -0.61
N TYR A 369 -12.84 12.43 -1.94
CA TYR A 369 -14.01 12.83 -2.72
C TYR A 369 -14.84 11.60 -3.08
N ARG A 370 -15.99 11.41 -2.43
CA ARG A 370 -16.87 10.25 -2.61
C ARG A 370 -18.31 10.70 -2.78
N GLY A 371 -19.07 10.01 -3.64
CA GLY A 371 -20.50 10.28 -3.83
C GLY A 371 -20.83 11.69 -4.36
N GLY A 372 -19.86 12.39 -4.97
CA GLY A 372 -20.06 13.74 -5.52
C GLY A 372 -19.80 14.89 -4.53
N ALA A 373 -19.22 14.60 -3.36
CA ALA A 373 -18.79 15.61 -2.40
C ALA A 373 -17.48 15.17 -1.72
N TRP A 374 -16.81 16.12 -1.07
CA TRP A 374 -15.73 15.79 -0.13
C TRP A 374 -16.33 15.28 1.17
N GLU A 375 -15.71 14.25 1.74
CA GLU A 375 -16.01 13.81 3.09
C GLU A 375 -15.83 14.96 4.09
N ALA A 376 -16.65 14.98 5.14
CA ALA A 376 -16.52 15.96 6.21
C ALA A 376 -15.38 15.55 7.16
N ILE A 377 -14.75 16.54 7.81
CA ILE A 377 -13.80 16.32 8.90
C ILE A 377 -14.57 16.34 10.23
N GLU A 378 -14.51 15.26 10.97
CA GLU A 378 -14.90 15.22 12.38
C GLU A 378 -13.74 15.70 13.24
N LEU A 379 -13.84 16.94 13.72
CA LEU A 379 -12.86 17.55 14.61
C LEU A 379 -13.28 17.29 16.06
N THR A 380 -12.42 16.62 16.84
CA THR A 380 -12.61 16.45 18.28
C THR A 380 -11.49 17.17 19.03
N ALA A 381 -11.83 18.10 19.92
CA ALA A 381 -10.87 18.76 20.80
C ALA A 381 -10.70 17.97 22.09
N SER A 382 -9.47 17.72 22.54
CA SER A 382 -9.20 16.94 23.76
C SER A 382 -7.95 17.34 24.54
N VAL A 383 -6.96 17.97 23.90
CA VAL A 383 -5.65 18.25 24.52
C VAL A 383 -5.31 19.74 24.44
N PRO A 384 -5.44 20.52 25.52
CA PRO A 384 -5.21 21.96 25.53
C PRO A 384 -3.72 22.36 25.49
N ASN A 385 -3.34 23.31 24.62
CA ASN A 385 -1.98 23.87 24.66
C ASN A 385 -1.76 24.78 25.89
N LEU A 386 -0.93 24.36 26.83
CA LEU A 386 -0.63 25.08 28.09
C LEU A 386 0.45 26.16 27.98
N SER A 387 1.02 26.36 26.79
CA SER A 387 2.05 27.35 26.50
C SER A 387 1.47 28.48 25.63
N ALA A 388 1.76 29.73 25.98
CA ALA A 388 1.34 30.88 25.17
C ALA A 388 1.83 30.71 23.71
N PRO A 389 0.98 30.96 22.70
CA PRO A 389 -0.31 31.67 22.74
C PRO A 389 -1.55 30.85 23.14
N TYR A 390 -1.40 29.61 23.63
CA TYR A 390 -2.46 28.68 24.06
C TYR A 390 -3.39 28.17 22.94
N THR A 391 -3.11 28.55 21.70
CA THR A 391 -3.79 28.04 20.50
C THR A 391 -3.00 26.91 19.86
N GLN A 392 -3.68 26.09 19.08
CA GLN A 392 -3.12 25.05 18.21
C GLN A 392 -3.70 25.22 16.80
N LEU A 393 -2.91 24.87 15.80
CA LEU A 393 -3.33 24.96 14.41
C LEU A 393 -4.04 23.67 13.99
N LEU A 394 -5.26 23.82 13.48
CA LEU A 394 -5.84 22.85 12.55
C LEU A 394 -5.24 23.13 11.18
N GLU A 395 -4.60 22.12 10.60
CA GLU A 395 -3.99 22.19 9.28
C GLU A 395 -4.68 21.18 8.36
N VAL A 396 -5.10 21.61 7.18
CA VAL A 396 -5.68 20.74 6.16
C VAL A 396 -4.88 20.91 4.87
N TYR A 397 -4.22 19.85 4.44
CA TYR A 397 -3.36 19.82 3.26
C TYR A 397 -4.09 19.15 2.10
N TYR A 398 -4.06 19.73 0.91
CA TYR A 398 -4.66 19.14 -0.29
C TYR A 398 -3.57 18.61 -1.22
N TYR A 399 -3.76 17.36 -1.67
CA TYR A 399 -2.94 16.68 -2.66
C TYR A 399 -3.81 16.30 -3.87
N ASP A 400 -3.27 16.47 -5.08
CA ASP A 400 -3.93 15.99 -6.28
C ASP A 400 -3.85 14.46 -6.42
N ALA A 401 -4.49 13.91 -7.46
CA ALA A 401 -4.48 12.47 -7.72
C ALA A 401 -3.10 11.89 -8.08
N GLY A 402 -2.09 12.75 -8.31
CA GLY A 402 -0.71 12.36 -8.56
C GLY A 402 0.21 12.67 -7.38
N ASP A 403 -0.33 12.75 -6.16
CA ASP A 403 0.38 13.00 -4.90
C ASP A 403 1.15 14.32 -4.83
N ASN A 404 0.80 15.30 -5.67
CA ASN A 404 1.43 16.62 -5.60
C ASN A 404 0.69 17.50 -4.60
N PHE A 405 1.43 18.16 -3.71
CA PHE A 405 0.87 19.19 -2.83
C PHE A 405 0.39 20.40 -3.64
N GLN A 406 -0.87 20.78 -3.46
CA GLN A 406 -1.50 21.85 -4.24
C GLN A 406 -1.98 23.03 -3.37
N GLY A 407 -2.18 22.84 -2.08
CA GLY A 407 -2.62 23.93 -1.19
C GLY A 407 -2.88 23.48 0.24
N MET A 408 -3.06 24.45 1.14
CA MET A 408 -3.38 24.18 2.54
C MET A 408 -4.33 25.23 3.12
N PHE A 409 -5.03 24.84 4.18
CA PHE A 409 -5.79 25.69 5.07
C PHE A 409 -5.23 25.57 6.49
N THR A 410 -5.19 26.67 7.22
CA THR A 410 -4.75 26.70 8.62
C THR A 410 -5.71 27.55 9.45
N GLN A 411 -6.15 27.05 10.60
CA GLN A 411 -6.99 27.78 11.56
C GLN A 411 -6.46 27.60 12.98
N GLU A 412 -6.29 28.71 13.70
CA GLU A 412 -5.98 28.68 15.13
C GLU A 412 -7.24 28.35 15.93
N ILE A 413 -7.12 27.36 16.83
CA ILE A 413 -8.17 26.91 17.73
C ILE A 413 -7.61 26.92 19.15
N LEU A 414 -8.34 27.51 20.09
CA LEU A 414 -8.06 27.43 21.52
C LEU A 414 -8.85 26.27 22.11
N VAL A 415 -8.15 25.26 22.60
CA VAL A 415 -8.77 24.13 23.30
C VAL A 415 -8.72 24.41 24.80
N THR A 416 -9.87 24.47 25.47
CA THR A 416 -9.95 24.55 26.95
C THR A 416 -9.96 23.15 27.56
N GLY A 417 -9.66 23.05 28.85
CA GLY A 417 -9.66 21.78 29.59
C GLY A 417 -8.39 21.60 30.42
N LYS A 418 -8.19 20.40 30.94
CA LYS A 418 -7.06 20.02 31.79
C LYS A 418 -6.02 19.23 31.00
N GLN A 419 -4.76 19.51 31.30
CA GLN A 419 -3.64 18.70 30.86
C GLN A 419 -2.59 18.64 31.98
N ARG A 420 -1.85 17.53 32.07
CA ARG A 420 -0.72 17.41 32.99
C ARG A 420 0.34 18.45 32.64
N ALA A 421 0.86 19.13 33.67
CA ALA A 421 1.96 20.06 33.47
C ALA A 421 3.19 19.29 32.95
N VAL A 422 3.84 19.81 31.90
CA VAL A 422 5.08 19.22 31.38
C VAL A 422 6.15 19.28 32.49
N GLY A 423 6.67 18.11 32.89
CA GLY A 423 7.66 17.98 33.96
C GLY A 423 7.08 17.91 35.38
N SER A 424 5.79 17.64 35.56
CA SER A 424 5.26 17.32 36.89
C SER A 424 5.78 15.93 37.33
N ASP A 425 6.76 15.92 38.22
CA ASP A 425 7.18 14.69 38.92
C ASP A 425 6.01 14.15 39.75
N VAL A 426 5.85 12.83 39.71
CA VAL A 426 4.97 12.14 40.65
C VAL A 426 5.66 12.13 42.00
N PHE A 427 5.18 12.97 42.92
CA PHE A 427 5.67 12.93 44.29
C PHE A 427 4.89 11.85 45.03
N VAL A 428 5.58 10.82 45.49
CA VAL A 428 5.08 9.91 46.53
C VAL A 428 5.50 10.53 47.85
N VAL A 429 4.56 11.01 48.67
CA VAL A 429 4.90 11.48 50.02
C VAL A 429 5.15 10.25 50.88
N PRO A 430 6.36 10.06 51.43
CA PRO A 430 6.62 8.92 52.29
C PRO A 430 6.02 9.19 53.67
N ASP A 431 4.98 8.45 54.03
CA ASP A 431 4.89 8.00 55.42
C ASP A 431 5.86 6.82 55.60
N ALA A 432 6.20 6.49 56.84
CA ALA A 432 7.31 5.59 57.17
C ALA A 432 7.31 4.23 56.45
N ASN A 433 6.21 3.78 55.80
CA ASN A 433 6.20 2.58 54.96
C ASN A 433 5.47 2.72 53.60
N ASN A 434 5.27 3.94 53.07
CA ASN A 434 4.68 4.18 51.73
C ASN A 434 3.31 3.49 51.49
N THR A 435 2.47 3.35 52.53
CA THR A 435 1.31 2.43 52.46
C THR A 435 0.13 2.93 53.29
N ALA A 436 -1.00 3.25 52.65
CA ALA A 436 -2.27 3.39 53.35
C ALA A 436 -2.84 2.00 53.66
N ILE A 437 -3.04 1.69 54.95
CA ILE A 437 -3.56 0.41 55.43
C ILE A 437 -5.09 0.50 55.57
N VAL A 438 -5.82 -0.32 54.82
CA VAL A 438 -7.30 -0.36 54.85
C VAL A 438 -7.76 -1.74 55.30
N PRO A 439 -8.40 -1.88 56.48
CA PRO A 439 -9.06 -3.12 56.89
C PRO A 439 -10.28 -3.35 55.98
N LEU A 440 -10.35 -4.51 55.33
CA LEU A 440 -11.39 -4.85 54.35
C LEU A 440 -12.45 -5.76 54.96
N TYR A 441 -12.06 -6.75 55.74
CA TYR A 441 -12.99 -7.75 56.28
C TYR A 441 -12.51 -8.34 57.61
N VAL A 442 -13.45 -8.77 58.46
CA VAL A 442 -13.16 -9.44 59.73
C VAL A 442 -13.96 -10.74 59.81
N LEU A 443 -13.26 -11.86 59.79
CA LEU A 443 -13.86 -13.17 60.10
C LEU A 443 -13.88 -13.34 61.60
N ARG A 444 -15.08 -13.43 62.17
CA ARG A 444 -15.25 -13.59 63.61
C ARG A 444 -15.34 -15.05 63.99
N ASP A 445 -14.62 -15.45 65.04
CA ASP A 445 -14.75 -16.76 65.65
C ASP A 445 -15.72 -16.68 66.85
N PRO A 446 -16.94 -17.25 66.75
CA PRO A 446 -17.94 -17.11 67.81
C PRO A 446 -17.54 -17.92 69.05
N PRO A 447 -17.68 -17.37 70.27
CA PRO A 447 -17.28 -18.09 71.48
C PRO A 447 -18.29 -19.20 71.86
N GLY A 448 -17.83 -20.44 71.87
CA GLY A 448 -18.36 -21.47 72.78
C GLY A 448 -19.52 -22.37 72.30
N ASP A 449 -19.83 -22.43 71.00
CA ASP A 449 -20.90 -23.29 70.45
C ASP A 449 -20.47 -24.21 69.30
N GLN A 450 -19.15 -24.36 69.06
CA GLN A 450 -18.56 -25.12 67.94
C GLN A 450 -18.92 -24.58 66.54
N SER A 451 -19.42 -23.33 66.45
CA SER A 451 -19.56 -22.66 65.17
C SER A 451 -18.21 -22.13 64.68
N TYR A 452 -18.04 -22.05 63.37
CA TYR A 452 -16.87 -21.48 62.71
C TYR A 452 -17.33 -20.56 61.59
N SER A 453 -16.54 -19.52 61.31
CA SER A 453 -16.75 -18.64 60.16
C SER A 453 -15.82 -19.06 59.04
N TYR A 454 -16.34 -19.11 57.81
CA TYR A 454 -15.54 -19.43 56.64
C TYR A 454 -15.93 -18.58 55.45
N ILE A 455 -14.95 -18.40 54.57
CA ILE A 455 -15.04 -17.83 53.24
C ILE A 455 -14.86 -19.00 52.28
N GLU A 456 -15.90 -19.33 51.52
CA GLU A 456 -15.88 -20.43 50.55
C GLU A 456 -14.85 -20.19 49.44
N GLU A 457 -14.30 -21.28 48.91
CA GLU A 457 -13.48 -21.23 47.70
C GLU A 457 -14.31 -20.69 46.53
N GLY A 458 -13.75 -19.75 45.78
CA GLY A 458 -14.42 -19.06 44.67
C GLY A 458 -15.32 -17.91 45.11
N SER A 459 -15.46 -17.63 46.40
CA SER A 459 -16.17 -16.44 46.85
C SER A 459 -15.36 -15.17 46.59
N SER A 460 -16.08 -14.08 46.31
CA SER A 460 -15.50 -12.77 46.05
C SER A 460 -16.14 -11.68 46.90
N PHE A 461 -15.32 -10.69 47.30
CA PHE A 461 -15.78 -9.50 48.00
C PHE A 461 -15.43 -8.27 47.19
N SER A 462 -16.43 -7.45 46.93
CA SER A 462 -16.24 -6.15 46.30
C SER A 462 -16.16 -5.07 47.38
N PHE A 463 -15.15 -4.21 47.30
CA PHE A 463 -15.09 -2.98 48.10
C PHE A 463 -14.82 -1.79 47.18
N SER A 464 -15.43 -0.64 47.49
CA SER A 464 -15.16 0.61 46.79
C SER A 464 -14.29 1.54 47.63
N LEU A 465 -13.37 2.24 46.99
CA LEU A 465 -12.64 3.34 47.62
C LEU A 465 -13.25 4.66 47.12
N ASP A 466 -14.12 5.24 47.93
CA ASP A 466 -14.83 6.46 47.54
C ASP A 466 -13.99 7.71 47.85
N ARG A 467 -13.86 8.61 46.87
CA ARG A 467 -13.24 9.92 47.07
C ARG A 467 -14.25 10.89 47.71
N ALA A 468 -14.01 11.28 48.96
CA ALA A 468 -14.86 12.24 49.68
C ALA A 468 -14.53 13.73 49.45
N TYR A 469 -13.64 14.06 48.51
CA TYR A 469 -13.31 15.44 48.14
C TYR A 469 -13.70 15.71 46.68
N GLY A 470 -14.39 16.83 46.46
CA GLY A 470 -15.25 17.08 45.30
C GLY A 470 -14.62 16.90 43.92
N ASN A 471 -15.45 16.41 43.00
CA ASN A 471 -15.40 16.45 41.53
C ASN A 471 -14.04 16.50 40.83
N TYR A 472 -13.26 15.42 40.81
CA TYR A 472 -12.20 15.26 39.79
C TYR A 472 -12.02 13.79 39.39
N GLY A 473 -12.25 13.49 38.10
CA GLY A 473 -12.10 12.16 37.52
C GLY A 473 -10.63 11.76 37.37
N GLY A 474 -10.29 10.52 37.77
CA GLY A 474 -8.95 9.98 37.63
C GLY A 474 -8.68 9.36 36.24
N LEU A 475 -7.40 9.27 35.88
CA LEU A 475 -6.93 8.50 34.73
C LEU A 475 -6.78 7.00 35.08
N ASP A 476 -7.11 6.18 34.09
CA ASP A 476 -7.22 4.72 34.09
C ASP A 476 -5.87 4.00 34.22
N ILE A 477 -5.79 2.98 35.08
CA ILE A 477 -4.65 2.06 35.23
C ILE A 477 -5.20 0.72 35.71
N ASP A 478 -5.10 -0.34 34.89
CA ASP A 478 -5.46 -1.71 35.26
C ASP A 478 -4.37 -2.38 36.12
N GLY A 479 -4.77 -3.04 37.21
CA GLY A 479 -3.89 -3.82 38.07
C GLY A 479 -4.45 -5.19 38.48
N ARG A 480 -3.62 -6.24 38.37
CA ARG A 480 -3.92 -7.59 38.90
C ARG A 480 -2.80 -8.02 39.86
N ILE A 481 -3.17 -8.48 41.04
CA ILE A 481 -2.22 -9.00 42.03
C ILE A 481 -2.64 -10.40 42.42
N GLU A 482 -1.70 -11.33 42.29
CA GLU A 482 -1.85 -12.71 42.73
C GLU A 482 -0.85 -13.00 43.85
N GLY A 483 -1.30 -13.69 44.89
CA GLY A 483 -0.43 -14.04 46.01
C GLY A 483 -0.98 -15.15 46.89
N LEU A 484 -0.14 -15.59 47.82
CA LEU A 484 -0.49 -16.55 48.86
C LEU A 484 -0.58 -15.82 50.21
N LEU A 485 -1.77 -15.79 50.81
CA LEU A 485 -1.96 -15.32 52.19
C LEU A 485 -1.97 -16.53 53.10
N GLY A 486 -0.93 -16.76 53.91
CA GLY A 486 -0.91 -17.87 54.87
C GLY A 486 -1.08 -19.28 54.24
N GLY A 487 -0.77 -19.44 52.95
CA GLY A 487 -0.95 -20.69 52.18
C GLY A 487 -2.22 -20.74 51.32
N PHE A 488 -3.09 -19.72 51.40
CA PHE A 488 -4.33 -19.61 50.64
C PHE A 488 -4.13 -18.76 49.38
N GLY A 489 -4.65 -19.21 48.24
CA GLY A 489 -4.60 -18.46 46.99
C GLY A 489 -5.59 -17.30 47.02
N VAL A 490 -5.11 -16.08 46.75
CA VAL A 490 -5.97 -14.90 46.56
C VAL A 490 -5.58 -14.16 45.30
N VAL A 491 -6.60 -13.69 44.60
CA VAL A 491 -6.49 -12.84 43.42
C VAL A 491 -7.28 -11.58 43.68
N LEU A 492 -6.63 -10.43 43.54
CA LEU A 492 -7.29 -9.13 43.57
C LEU A 492 -7.30 -8.58 42.15
N GLU A 493 -8.50 -8.37 41.62
CA GLU A 493 -8.73 -7.77 40.31
C GLU A 493 -9.39 -6.38 40.51
N GLU A 494 -8.87 -5.38 39.80
CA GLU A 494 -9.50 -4.07 39.74
C GLU A 494 -10.64 -4.11 38.72
N HIS A 495 -11.84 -3.68 39.11
CA HIS A 495 -12.99 -3.57 38.22
C HIS A 495 -13.48 -2.14 38.19
N LEU A 496 -13.47 -1.53 37.01
CA LEU A 496 -13.98 -0.17 36.84
C LEU A 496 -15.52 -0.21 36.75
N ALA A 497 -16.21 0.31 37.76
CA ALA A 497 -17.65 0.51 37.75
C ALA A 497 -17.97 2.01 37.64
N THR A 498 -18.01 2.54 36.42
CA THR A 498 -18.46 3.93 36.19
C THR A 498 -19.99 4.02 36.26
N ASN A 499 -20.55 4.34 37.43
CA ASN A 499 -21.99 4.59 37.58
C ASN A 499 -22.32 6.05 37.21
N PHE A 500 -22.88 6.26 36.02
CA PHE A 500 -23.28 7.58 35.51
C PHE A 500 -24.74 7.91 35.87
N GLY A 501 -24.94 8.48 37.05
CA GLY A 501 -26.13 9.25 37.43
C GLY A 501 -25.74 10.69 37.82
N ASN A 502 -26.69 11.62 37.89
CA ASN A 502 -26.44 13.05 38.12
C ASN A 502 -25.99 13.42 39.57
N GLU A 503 -25.36 12.50 40.29
CA GLU A 503 -25.00 12.61 41.71
C GLU A 503 -23.85 11.65 42.10
N TYR A 504 -22.73 11.54 41.37
CA TYR A 504 -21.81 10.42 41.63
C TYR A 504 -20.32 10.79 41.60
N GLY A 505 -19.66 10.49 42.72
CA GLY A 505 -18.20 10.45 42.83
C GLY A 505 -17.62 9.28 42.02
N ASP A 506 -16.36 9.41 41.63
CA ASP A 506 -15.58 8.33 41.02
C ASP A 506 -15.34 7.25 42.10
N SER A 507 -16.12 6.16 42.06
CA SER A 507 -15.95 5.00 42.93
C SER A 507 -15.20 3.91 42.17
N ARG A 508 -13.95 3.63 42.58
CA ARG A 508 -13.22 2.47 42.09
C ARG A 508 -13.62 1.26 42.91
N SER A 509 -14.12 0.22 42.27
CA SER A 509 -14.38 -1.07 42.91
C SER A 509 -13.22 -2.03 42.70
N TYR A 510 -12.85 -2.72 43.77
CA TYR A 510 -11.88 -3.82 43.72
C TYR A 510 -12.62 -5.10 44.08
N GLU A 511 -12.34 -6.19 43.37
CA GLU A 511 -12.87 -7.52 43.68
C GLU A 511 -11.73 -8.42 44.18
N LEU A 512 -11.88 -8.88 45.43
CA LEU A 512 -10.98 -9.85 46.02
C LEU A 512 -11.60 -11.23 45.94
N THR A 513 -10.96 -12.13 45.19
CA THR A 513 -11.41 -13.51 44.97
C THR A 513 -10.49 -14.50 45.69
N PHE A 514 -11.11 -15.44 46.40
CA PHE A 514 -10.40 -16.49 47.15
C PHE A 514 -10.32 -17.77 46.32
N GLY A 515 -9.10 -18.15 45.90
CA GLY A 515 -8.84 -19.39 45.17
C GLY A 515 -8.84 -20.64 46.04
N THR A 516 -8.94 -20.50 47.37
CA THR A 516 -9.04 -21.60 48.34
C THR A 516 -9.87 -21.15 49.55
N GLN A 517 -10.65 -22.05 50.15
CA GLN A 517 -11.45 -21.75 51.35
C GLN A 517 -10.59 -21.25 52.51
N LEU A 518 -10.98 -20.13 53.13
CA LEU A 518 -10.39 -19.61 54.37
C LEU A 518 -11.38 -19.81 55.51
N SER A 519 -11.01 -20.48 56.59
CA SER A 519 -11.89 -20.72 57.73
C SER A 519 -11.21 -20.51 59.07
N THR A 520 -11.97 -20.11 60.08
CA THR A 520 -11.58 -20.35 61.47
C THR A 520 -11.65 -21.86 61.73
N SER A 521 -10.80 -22.39 62.61
CA SER A 521 -10.65 -23.85 62.77
C SER A 521 -11.96 -24.50 63.25
N ALA A 522 -12.58 -25.32 62.40
CA ALA A 522 -13.87 -25.99 62.66
C ALA A 522 -13.85 -27.10 63.74
N ALA A 523 -12.79 -27.18 64.55
CA ALA A 523 -12.66 -28.20 65.59
C ALA A 523 -11.73 -27.75 66.72
N SER A 524 -12.19 -26.84 67.57
CA SER A 524 -11.82 -26.91 68.99
C SER A 524 -12.93 -27.67 69.72
N GLU A 525 -12.82 -29.00 69.81
CA GLU A 525 -13.49 -29.69 70.91
C GLU A 525 -13.06 -28.96 72.19
N MET A 526 -14.02 -28.35 72.88
CA MET A 526 -13.88 -27.64 74.17
C MET A 526 -12.46 -27.79 74.75
N SER A 527 -11.55 -26.86 74.38
CA SER A 527 -10.12 -27.05 74.61
C SER A 527 -9.85 -27.18 76.10
N THR A 528 -9.55 -28.40 76.52
CA THR A 528 -8.89 -28.71 77.79
C THR A 528 -7.44 -29.13 77.54
N ASN A 529 -6.77 -28.52 76.54
CA ASN A 529 -5.32 -28.67 76.34
C ASN A 529 -4.70 -27.37 75.78
N THR A 530 -3.95 -26.60 76.55
CA THR A 530 -2.49 -26.76 76.81
C THR A 530 -1.57 -26.82 75.57
N GLY A 531 -2.07 -26.50 74.37
CA GLY A 531 -1.32 -26.53 73.12
C GLY A 531 -1.58 -25.37 72.16
N GLY A 532 -1.59 -24.11 72.63
CA GLY A 532 -1.27 -22.93 71.80
C GLY A 532 -2.24 -22.48 70.70
N PHE A 533 -3.41 -23.09 70.54
CA PHE A 533 -4.45 -22.59 69.63
C PHE A 533 -5.26 -21.46 70.29
N VAL A 534 -5.63 -20.45 69.50
CA VAL A 534 -6.37 -19.26 69.94
C VAL A 534 -7.84 -19.47 69.60
N ASP A 535 -8.74 -19.30 70.57
CA ASP A 535 -10.18 -19.55 70.42
C ASP A 535 -11.00 -18.27 70.75
N GLY A 536 -12.16 -18.08 70.11
CA GLY A 536 -13.07 -16.96 70.39
C GLY A 536 -12.59 -15.62 69.81
N PRO A 537 -12.93 -14.45 70.39
CA PRO A 537 -12.62 -13.14 69.79
C PRO A 537 -11.14 -12.89 69.45
N ASP A 538 -10.23 -13.62 70.09
CA ASP A 538 -8.79 -13.55 69.86
C ASP A 538 -8.36 -14.30 68.58
N ALA A 539 -9.19 -15.22 68.09
CA ALA A 539 -9.03 -15.98 66.85
C ALA A 539 -9.62 -15.26 65.63
N ASP A 540 -10.28 -14.12 65.82
CA ASP A 540 -10.81 -13.29 64.73
C ASP A 540 -9.70 -12.96 63.71
N VAL A 541 -9.94 -13.23 62.43
CA VAL A 541 -9.00 -12.92 61.33
C VAL A 541 -9.38 -11.59 60.71
N ILE A 542 -8.47 -10.62 60.74
CA ILE A 542 -8.63 -9.32 60.08
C ILE A 542 -7.83 -9.36 58.78
N LEU A 543 -8.52 -9.06 57.69
CA LEU A 543 -7.97 -8.96 56.34
C LEU A 543 -7.92 -7.50 55.92
N GLY A 544 -6.80 -7.05 55.37
CA GLY A 544 -6.66 -5.69 54.87
C GLY A 544 -5.70 -5.56 53.69
N THR A 545 -5.68 -4.37 53.09
CA THR A 545 -4.89 -4.04 51.90
C THR A 545 -4.04 -2.79 52.11
N SER A 546 -3.05 -2.62 51.23
CA SER A 546 -2.00 -1.62 51.28
C SER A 546 -1.95 -0.83 49.96
N VAL A 547 -2.26 0.48 49.95
CA VAL A 547 -2.39 1.28 48.70
C VAL A 547 -1.33 2.38 48.59
N VAL A 548 -0.76 2.57 47.38
CA VAL A 548 0.15 3.67 47.02
C VAL A 548 -0.63 4.78 46.30
N MET A 549 -0.47 6.02 46.77
CA MET A 549 -1.05 7.22 46.15
C MET A 549 0.02 8.04 45.43
N ALA A 550 -0.24 8.46 44.19
CA ALA A 550 0.56 9.44 43.46
C ALA A 550 -0.08 10.82 43.47
N TYR A 551 0.75 11.85 43.63
CA TYR A 551 0.35 13.24 43.48
C TYR A 551 0.94 13.81 42.18
N GLY A 552 0.11 14.47 41.38
CA GLY A 552 0.52 15.15 40.15
C GLY A 552 0.00 16.58 40.08
N VAL A 553 0.62 17.44 39.26
CA VAL A 553 0.12 18.79 38.99
C VAL A 553 -0.61 18.79 37.65
N ILE A 554 -1.90 19.08 37.69
CA ILE A 554 -2.71 19.34 36.50
C ILE A 554 -2.82 20.85 36.29
N GLU A 555 -2.70 21.28 35.03
CA GLU A 555 -2.98 22.64 34.62
C GLU A 555 -4.31 22.65 33.87
N GLN A 556 -5.22 23.55 34.27
CA GLN A 556 -6.48 23.77 33.59
C GLN A 556 -6.41 25.09 32.83
N LEU A 557 -6.69 25.03 31.53
CA LEU A 557 -6.83 26.19 30.67
C LEU A 557 -8.31 26.56 30.55
N ASN A 558 -8.66 27.73 31.05
CA ASN A 558 -9.99 28.31 30.96
C ASN A 558 -9.98 29.52 30.03
N PHE A 559 -11.10 29.78 29.37
CA PHE A 559 -11.28 30.98 28.55
C PHE A 559 -12.47 31.77 29.09
N THR A 560 -12.23 32.96 29.63
CA THR A 560 -13.27 33.82 30.20
C THR A 560 -12.94 35.27 29.88
N ASN A 561 -13.96 36.07 29.57
CA ASN A 561 -13.80 37.49 29.23
C ASN A 561 -12.74 37.76 28.15
N CYS A 562 -12.72 36.94 27.10
CA CYS A 562 -11.76 37.03 25.99
C CYS A 562 -10.29 36.81 26.37
N THR A 563 -10.02 36.23 27.54
CA THR A 563 -8.65 35.99 28.02
C THR A 563 -8.45 34.53 28.41
N PRO A 564 -7.42 33.85 27.87
CA PRO A 564 -7.02 32.55 28.38
C PRO A 564 -6.39 32.72 29.77
N ALA A 565 -6.87 31.95 30.73
CA ALA A 565 -6.36 31.90 32.08
C ALA A 565 -6.01 30.47 32.44
N LYS A 566 -4.79 30.28 32.96
CA LYS A 566 -4.31 28.97 33.41
C LYS A 566 -4.38 28.89 34.92
N THR A 567 -4.99 27.83 35.44
CA THR A 567 -4.97 27.49 36.87
C THR A 567 -4.20 26.19 37.09
N ARG A 568 -3.50 26.09 38.22
CA ARG A 568 -2.77 24.88 38.64
C ARG A 568 -3.52 24.22 39.78
N GLN A 569 -3.67 22.91 39.72
CA GLN A 569 -4.30 22.12 40.76
C GLN A 569 -3.48 20.86 41.05
N LEU A 570 -3.58 20.37 42.28
CA LEU A 570 -2.97 19.13 42.72
C LEU A 570 -3.97 17.99 42.50
N ASP A 571 -3.59 16.97 41.75
CA ASP A 571 -4.36 15.76 41.52
C ASP A 571 -3.76 14.60 42.32
N VAL A 572 -4.60 13.70 42.83
CA VAL A 572 -4.21 12.59 43.72
C VAL A 572 -4.77 11.28 43.17
N VAL A 573 -3.97 10.48 42.47
CA VAL A 573 -4.43 9.23 41.84
C VAL A 573 -3.80 8.03 42.55
N PRO A 574 -4.58 7.06 43.06
CA PRO A 574 -4.01 5.80 43.53
C PRO A 574 -3.33 5.09 42.34
N GLN A 575 -2.06 4.70 42.50
CA GLN A 575 -1.29 4.09 41.40
C GLN A 575 -1.30 2.57 41.45
N GLN A 576 -1.24 2.00 42.66
CA GLN A 576 -1.08 0.57 42.82
C GLN A 576 -1.42 0.12 44.24
N ILE A 577 -2.08 -1.03 44.36
CA ILE A 577 -2.14 -1.78 45.62
C ILE A 577 -0.81 -2.56 45.75
N LYS A 578 -0.11 -2.43 46.87
CA LYS A 578 1.20 -3.07 47.08
C LYS A 578 1.10 -4.47 47.66
N SER A 579 0.15 -4.72 48.55
CA SER A 579 0.03 -5.98 49.26
C SER A 579 -1.33 -6.16 49.93
N ILE A 580 -1.66 -7.43 50.19
CA ILE A 580 -2.77 -7.85 51.04
C ILE A 580 -2.15 -8.50 52.28
N TRP A 581 -2.77 -8.34 53.44
CA TRP A 581 -2.32 -8.94 54.68
C TRP A 581 -3.50 -9.50 55.47
N ALA A 582 -3.25 -10.58 56.23
CA ALA A 582 -4.20 -11.19 57.14
C ALA A 582 -3.51 -11.48 58.47
N TYR A 583 -4.09 -11.02 59.58
CA TYR A 583 -3.58 -11.27 60.93
C TYR A 583 -4.73 -11.66 61.86
N THR A 584 -4.47 -12.54 62.82
CA THR A 584 -5.42 -12.76 63.91
C THR A 584 -5.40 -11.58 64.87
N ARG A 585 -6.53 -11.32 65.54
CA ARG A 585 -6.62 -10.29 66.58
C ARG A 585 -5.56 -10.52 67.67
N SER A 586 -5.34 -11.77 68.08
CA SER A 586 -4.31 -12.15 69.04
C SER A 586 -2.90 -11.80 68.55
N GLN A 587 -2.57 -12.03 67.28
CA GLN A 587 -1.27 -11.64 66.73
C GLN A 587 -1.06 -10.12 66.82
N ILE A 588 -2.08 -9.33 66.48
CA ILE A 588 -2.02 -7.87 66.56
C ILE A 588 -1.87 -7.43 68.02
N GLN A 589 -2.72 -7.91 68.92
CA GLN A 589 -2.71 -7.53 70.32
C GLN A 589 -1.44 -7.99 71.06
N ASN A 590 -0.92 -9.18 70.75
CA ASN A 590 0.34 -9.66 71.31
C ASN A 590 1.54 -8.86 70.80
N THR A 591 1.52 -8.45 69.53
CA THR A 591 2.57 -7.58 68.97
C THR A 591 2.53 -6.22 69.65
N VAL A 592 1.36 -5.59 69.76
CA VAL A 592 1.17 -4.33 70.49
C VAL A 592 1.63 -4.49 71.94
N ARG A 593 1.16 -5.52 72.65
CA ARG A 593 1.55 -5.79 74.04
C ARG A 593 3.05 -6.08 74.20
N TYR A 594 3.67 -6.78 73.26
CA TYR A 594 5.11 -7.04 73.26
C TYR A 594 5.88 -5.72 73.15
N TYR A 595 5.51 -4.85 72.21
CA TYR A 595 6.14 -3.54 72.08
C TYR A 595 5.84 -2.62 73.26
N ASP A 596 4.61 -2.61 73.78
CA ASP A 596 4.26 -1.88 75.01
C ASP A 596 5.07 -2.37 76.21
N ASN A 597 5.28 -3.67 76.35
CA ASN A 597 6.13 -4.24 77.40
C ASN A 597 7.62 -3.96 77.16
N LEU A 598 8.07 -3.87 75.91
CA LEU A 598 9.44 -3.48 75.57
C LEU A 598 9.71 -2.02 75.97
N ILE A 599 8.71 -1.16 75.72
CA ILE A 599 8.71 0.27 76.04
C ILE A 599 8.56 0.50 77.56
N ASN A 600 7.68 -0.24 78.23
CA ASN A 600 7.34 -0.03 79.65
C ASN A 600 8.12 -0.94 80.63
N GLY A 601 8.74 -2.03 80.17
CA GLY A 601 9.40 -3.05 81.00
C GLY A 601 10.92 -2.92 81.15
N THR A 602 11.53 -1.90 80.53
CA THR A 602 12.96 -1.59 80.66
C THR A 602 13.11 -0.29 81.46
N PRO A 603 13.91 -0.21 82.55
CA PRO A 603 14.15 1.06 83.23
C PRO A 603 14.99 1.97 82.32
N GLY A 604 14.31 2.86 81.60
CA GLY A 604 14.87 3.90 80.75
C GLY A 604 13.74 4.83 80.31
N ASN A 605 13.96 6.16 80.38
CA ASN A 605 12.96 7.13 79.95
C ASN A 605 12.82 7.07 78.42
N TYR A 606 11.80 6.38 77.92
CA TYR A 606 11.37 6.50 76.53
C TYR A 606 10.28 7.56 76.46
N SER A 607 10.56 8.70 75.82
CA SER A 607 9.53 9.65 75.42
C SER A 607 8.90 9.16 74.11
N LEU A 608 7.59 8.94 74.08
CA LEU A 608 6.84 9.04 72.83
C LEU A 608 7.05 10.46 72.31
N GLU A 609 7.55 10.61 71.09
CA GLU A 609 7.51 11.88 70.37
C GLU A 609 6.01 12.17 70.11
N ALA A 610 5.41 12.88 71.05
CA ALA A 610 4.00 13.22 71.02
C ALA A 610 3.77 14.20 69.88
N ASP A 611 3.28 13.71 68.74
CA ASP A 611 2.53 14.54 67.79
C ASP A 611 1.53 13.74 66.94
N ILE A 612 0.77 12.85 67.59
CA ILE A 612 -0.52 12.42 67.04
C ILE A 612 -1.59 12.49 68.14
N SER A 613 -2.20 13.67 68.28
CA SER A 613 -3.46 13.81 69.01
C SER A 613 -4.62 13.41 68.10
N LEU A 614 -5.24 12.25 68.34
CA LEU A 614 -6.55 11.91 67.79
C LEU A 614 -7.64 12.51 68.70
N SER A 615 -8.22 13.64 68.30
CA SER A 615 -9.43 14.14 68.96
C SER A 615 -10.64 13.32 68.51
N GLN A 616 -11.17 12.47 69.40
CA GLN A 616 -12.52 11.92 69.24
C GLN A 616 -13.55 13.06 69.42
N ARG A 617 -14.30 13.39 68.36
CA ARG A 617 -15.61 14.01 68.51
C ARG A 617 -16.62 12.92 68.81
N SER A 618 -17.16 12.91 70.03
CA SER A 618 -18.29 12.07 70.42
C SER A 618 -19.52 12.40 69.55
N PRO A 619 -20.30 11.41 69.07
CA PRO A 619 -21.58 11.68 68.44
C PRO A 619 -22.55 12.24 69.47
N ALA A 620 -23.22 13.34 69.13
CA ALA A 620 -24.37 13.83 69.86
C ALA A 620 -25.58 12.91 69.58
N ASN A 621 -26.35 12.67 70.63
CA ASN A 621 -27.63 11.97 70.68
C ASN A 621 -28.51 12.10 69.42
N LEU A 622 -28.98 10.97 68.91
CA LEU A 622 -30.31 10.84 68.33
C LEU A 622 -30.97 9.61 68.95
N ALA A 623 -31.91 9.89 69.85
CA ALA A 623 -33.02 9.01 70.17
C ALA A 623 -34.11 9.23 69.10
N ASP A 624 -34.93 8.19 68.94
CA ASP A 624 -36.05 7.94 68.01
C ASP A 624 -35.68 7.32 66.65
#